data_AF-A0A401Q4A0-F1
#
_entry.id   AF-A0A401Q4A0-F1
#
_cell.length_a   1.000
_cell.length_b   1.000
_cell.length_c   1.000
_cell.angle_alpha   90.00
_cell.angle_beta   90.00
_cell.angle_gamma   90.00
#
_symmetry.space_group_name_H-M   'P 1'
#
loop_
_entity.id
_entity.type
_entity.pdbx_description
1 polymer ?
#
loop_
_entity_poly.entity_id
_entity_poly.type
_entity_poly.pdbx_seq_one_letter_code
_entity_poly.pdbx_strand_id
1 'polypeptide(L)'
;MLFSTQTTSAQTQAHILQKLVKRSRNRRSPAKNKQVIVFLDDLNMPTVEQYGAQPPLELIRQFLDLGGFFDVQNFKWLRVQDVTLVAACAPPGGARTELSQRLLKHFSIFALPQPSTKSMQHIFQVQVGCHLESRNFMPVVRKCRDLLVTAGITIYYKMCQQMLPTPINPHYTFNMRDMTKVVQGVLQAHESNIVSRDKAIILFAHEVTRVFHDRLSNKKDRQMFYGFLSDDLHNYFK
;
A
#
# COMPACT_ATOMS: atom_id res chain seq x y z
N MET A 1 7.14 -11.34 -3.41
CA MET A 1 6.08 -12.33 -3.66
C MET A 1 4.85 -11.84 -2.92
N LEU A 2 3.73 -11.69 -3.62
CA LEU A 2 2.47 -11.25 -3.03
C LEU A 2 1.65 -12.47 -2.67
N PHE A 3 1.23 -12.59 -1.41
CA PHE A 3 0.31 -13.64 -1.00
C PHE A 3 -1.13 -13.21 -1.25
N SER A 4 -1.94 -14.17 -1.65
CA SER A 4 -3.37 -14.05 -1.90
C SER A 4 -4.10 -15.18 -1.19
N THR A 5 -5.43 -15.07 -1.13
CA THR A 5 -6.30 -16.10 -0.53
C THR A 5 -6.13 -17.48 -1.16
N GLN A 6 -5.75 -17.54 -2.44
CA GLN A 6 -5.58 -18.76 -3.22
C GLN A 6 -4.11 -19.20 -3.36
N THR A 7 -3.17 -18.52 -2.69
CA THR A 7 -1.76 -18.90 -2.76
C THR A 7 -1.57 -20.30 -2.20
N THR A 8 -0.96 -21.19 -2.97
CA THR A 8 -0.69 -22.57 -2.55
C THR A 8 0.75 -22.76 -2.10
N SER A 9 1.01 -23.81 -1.31
CA SER A 9 2.37 -24.18 -0.90
C SER A 9 3.27 -24.45 -2.12
N ALA A 10 2.77 -25.14 -3.14
CA ALA A 10 3.51 -25.41 -4.37
C ALA A 10 3.93 -24.12 -5.09
N GLN A 11 3.04 -23.12 -5.17
CA GLN A 11 3.36 -21.81 -5.74
C GLN A 11 4.44 -21.08 -4.92
N THR A 12 4.32 -21.08 -3.59
CA THR A 12 5.31 -20.49 -2.68
C THR A 12 6.69 -21.12 -2.87
N GLN A 13 6.76 -22.46 -2.91
CA GLN A 13 8.00 -23.19 -3.18
C GLN A 13 8.58 -22.80 -4.54
N ALA A 14 7.76 -22.82 -5.60
CA ALA A 14 8.19 -22.49 -6.95
C ALA A 14 8.76 -21.07 -7.02
N HIS A 15 8.10 -20.09 -6.40
CA HIS A 15 8.56 -18.69 -6.37
C HIS A 15 9.90 -18.52 -5.66
N ILE A 16 10.11 -19.17 -4.52
CA ILE A 16 11.39 -19.11 -3.79
C ILE A 16 12.50 -19.73 -4.64
N LEU A 17 12.23 -20.86 -5.28
CA LEU A 17 13.22 -21.59 -6.08
C LEU A 17 13.49 -20.96 -7.45
N GLN A 18 12.59 -20.11 -7.97
CA GLN A 18 12.65 -19.52 -9.31
C GLN A 18 13.91 -18.68 -9.55
N LYS A 19 14.40 -18.00 -8.51
CA LYS A 19 15.58 -17.12 -8.59
C LYS A 19 16.87 -17.80 -8.13
N LEU A 20 16.81 -19.09 -7.76
CA LEU A 20 17.96 -19.85 -7.28
C LEU A 20 18.53 -20.74 -8.38
N VAL A 21 19.86 -20.80 -8.42
CA VAL A 21 20.62 -21.64 -9.35
C VAL A 21 20.91 -22.98 -8.68
N LYS A 22 20.91 -24.05 -9.49
CA LYS A 22 21.34 -25.37 -9.05
C LYS A 22 22.86 -25.37 -8.88
N ARG A 23 23.37 -25.57 -7.65
CA ARG A 23 24.81 -25.72 -7.39
C ARG A 23 25.27 -27.17 -7.32
N SER A 24 24.39 -28.05 -6.86
CA SER A 24 24.64 -29.50 -6.79
C SER A 24 23.31 -30.24 -6.96
N ARG A 25 23.33 -31.58 -6.97
CA ARG A 25 22.14 -32.42 -7.22
C ARG A 25 20.95 -32.04 -6.32
N ASN A 26 21.20 -31.77 -5.04
CA ASN A 26 20.18 -31.47 -4.02
C ASN A 26 20.38 -30.09 -3.35
N ARG A 27 21.04 -29.15 -4.02
CA ARG A 27 21.36 -27.83 -3.45
C ARG A 27 21.02 -26.71 -4.42
N ARG A 28 20.18 -25.78 -3.97
CA ARG A 28 19.92 -24.51 -4.64
C ARG A 28 20.47 -23.36 -3.83
N SER A 29 21.11 -22.42 -4.51
CA SER A 29 21.51 -21.16 -3.91
C SER A 29 21.60 -20.09 -4.98
N PRO A 30 21.70 -18.81 -4.60
CA PRO A 30 21.98 -17.75 -5.55
C PRO A 30 23.29 -17.99 -6.31
N ALA A 31 23.46 -17.23 -7.39
CA ALA A 31 24.71 -17.18 -8.13
C ALA A 31 25.90 -16.88 -7.19
N LYS A 32 27.11 -17.27 -7.61
CA LYS A 32 28.32 -17.14 -6.79
C LYS A 32 28.46 -15.71 -6.24
N ASN A 33 28.74 -15.60 -4.94
CA ASN A 33 28.89 -14.33 -4.20
C ASN A 33 27.65 -13.41 -4.20
N LYS A 34 26.45 -13.95 -4.41
CA LYS A 34 25.20 -13.20 -4.26
C LYS A 34 24.37 -13.77 -3.11
N GLN A 35 23.57 -12.92 -2.51
CA GLN A 35 22.51 -13.28 -1.56
C GLN A 35 21.17 -12.90 -2.16
N VAL A 36 20.11 -13.62 -1.82
CA VAL A 36 18.75 -13.32 -2.27
C VAL A 36 17.89 -12.98 -1.07
N ILE A 37 17.20 -11.85 -1.16
CA ILE A 37 16.15 -11.48 -0.21
C ILE A 37 14.82 -11.82 -0.86
N VAL A 38 14.02 -12.64 -0.17
CA VAL A 38 12.64 -12.93 -0.56
C VAL A 38 11.74 -12.07 0.30
N PHE A 39 11.13 -11.07 -0.32
CA PHE A 39 10.09 -10.25 0.30
C PHE A 39 8.72 -10.92 0.15
N LEU A 40 8.05 -11.20 1.26
CA LEU A 40 6.70 -11.74 1.34
C LEU A 40 5.74 -10.60 1.71
N ASP A 41 4.91 -10.19 0.77
CA ASP A 41 3.88 -9.17 1.00
C ASP A 41 2.55 -9.86 1.33
N ASP A 42 1.75 -9.23 2.19
CA ASP A 42 0.45 -9.75 2.64
C ASP A 42 0.51 -11.17 3.26
N LEU A 43 1.50 -11.42 4.15
CA LEU A 43 1.75 -12.74 4.73
C LEU A 43 0.51 -13.41 5.36
N ASN A 44 -0.44 -12.63 5.90
CA ASN A 44 -1.65 -13.13 6.55
C ASN A 44 -2.91 -13.17 5.66
N MET A 45 -2.74 -13.14 4.35
CA MET A 45 -3.84 -13.30 3.37
C MET A 45 -4.20 -14.75 2.98
N PRO A 46 -3.33 -15.78 3.07
CA PRO A 46 -3.71 -17.13 2.68
C PRO A 46 -4.94 -17.64 3.43
N THR A 47 -5.84 -18.33 2.74
CA THR A 47 -7.07 -18.84 3.37
C THR A 47 -6.74 -19.94 4.38
N VAL A 48 -7.45 -19.93 5.51
CA VAL A 48 -7.36 -20.98 6.52
C VAL A 48 -8.17 -22.19 6.04
N GLU A 49 -7.54 -23.36 6.04
CA GLU A 49 -8.23 -24.60 5.68
C GLU A 49 -9.23 -25.03 6.77
N GLN A 50 -10.06 -26.04 6.49
CA GLN A 50 -11.09 -26.54 7.41
C GLN A 50 -10.56 -26.86 8.83
N TYR A 51 -9.31 -27.28 8.93
CA TYR A 51 -8.66 -27.66 10.19
C TYR A 51 -7.83 -26.53 10.83
N GLY A 52 -7.93 -25.30 10.34
CA GLY A 52 -7.25 -24.15 10.94
C GLY A 52 -5.82 -23.91 10.45
N ALA A 53 -5.27 -24.77 9.60
CA ALA A 53 -3.92 -24.58 9.07
C ALA A 53 -3.90 -23.68 7.82
N GLN A 54 -2.72 -23.11 7.56
CA GLN A 54 -2.43 -22.35 6.35
C GLN A 54 -1.20 -22.98 5.68
N PRO A 55 -1.38 -23.93 4.73
CA PRO A 55 -0.29 -24.68 4.13
C PRO A 55 0.87 -23.84 3.57
N PRO A 56 0.65 -22.67 2.94
CA PRO A 56 1.75 -21.80 2.51
C PRO A 56 2.61 -21.30 3.67
N LEU A 57 2.00 -21.00 4.82
CA LEU A 57 2.71 -20.52 6.01
C LEU A 57 3.48 -21.63 6.72
N GLU A 58 2.91 -22.83 6.77
CA GLU A 58 3.63 -24.00 7.28
C GLU A 58 4.82 -24.36 6.41
N LEU A 59 4.73 -24.19 5.09
CA LEU A 59 5.87 -24.35 4.19
C LEU A 59 6.96 -23.31 4.45
N ILE A 60 6.61 -22.04 4.69
CA ILE A 60 7.59 -21.01 5.07
C ILE A 60 8.23 -21.37 6.42
N ARG A 61 7.44 -21.81 7.40
CA ARG A 61 7.97 -22.27 8.69
C ARG A 61 8.93 -23.44 8.50
N GLN A 62 8.58 -24.44 7.70
CA GLN A 62 9.44 -25.57 7.36
C GLN A 62 10.76 -25.11 6.74
N PHE A 63 10.71 -24.13 5.83
CA PHE A 63 11.90 -23.57 5.22
C PHE A 63 12.80 -22.85 6.24
N LEU A 64 12.22 -22.09 7.16
CA LEU A 64 12.95 -21.40 8.22
C LEU A 64 13.54 -22.36 9.27
N ASP A 65 12.82 -23.42 9.63
CA ASP A 65 13.28 -24.44 10.59
C ASP A 65 14.38 -25.35 9.98
N LEU A 66 14.21 -25.79 8.72
CA LEU A 66 15.02 -26.87 8.13
C LEU A 66 15.97 -26.42 7.00
N GLY A 67 15.88 -25.17 6.54
CA GLY A 67 16.75 -24.63 5.49
C GLY A 67 16.55 -25.26 4.11
N GLY A 68 15.32 -25.68 3.78
CA GLY A 68 15.02 -26.33 2.50
C GLY A 68 13.58 -26.80 2.35
N PHE A 69 13.33 -27.55 1.30
CA PHE A 69 12.02 -28.13 0.97
C PHE A 69 12.16 -29.60 0.62
N PHE A 70 11.10 -30.37 0.83
CA PHE A 70 11.02 -31.72 0.31
C PHE A 70 10.52 -31.69 -1.15
N ASP A 71 11.24 -32.35 -2.06
CA ASP A 71 10.82 -32.52 -3.44
C ASP A 71 9.92 -33.75 -3.55
N VAL A 72 8.63 -33.52 -3.79
CA VAL A 72 7.60 -34.57 -3.89
C VAL A 72 7.79 -35.44 -5.14
N GLN A 73 8.44 -34.94 -6.19
CA GLN A 73 8.67 -35.70 -7.42
C GLN A 73 9.90 -36.60 -7.32
N ASN A 74 10.99 -36.07 -6.74
CA ASN A 74 12.26 -36.79 -6.64
C ASN A 74 12.47 -37.50 -5.29
N PHE A 75 11.51 -37.37 -4.37
CA PHE A 75 11.55 -37.88 -2.99
C PHE A 75 12.85 -37.53 -2.26
N LYS A 76 13.34 -36.30 -2.45
CA LYS A 76 14.64 -35.84 -1.93
C LYS A 76 14.52 -34.49 -1.26
N TRP A 77 15.33 -34.30 -0.22
CA TRP A 77 15.48 -33.00 0.42
C TRP A 77 16.27 -32.04 -0.46
N LEU A 78 15.70 -30.88 -0.75
CA LEU A 78 16.32 -29.79 -1.49
C LEU A 78 16.79 -28.71 -0.51
N ARG A 79 18.11 -28.62 -0.32
CA ARG A 79 18.71 -27.61 0.57
C ARG A 79 18.78 -26.26 -0.13
N VAL A 80 18.32 -25.21 0.54
CA VAL A 80 18.36 -23.83 0.07
C VAL A 80 19.33 -23.05 0.96
N GLN A 81 20.25 -22.30 0.34
CA GLN A 81 21.29 -21.53 1.04
C GLN A 81 21.34 -20.09 0.56
N ASP A 82 21.84 -19.19 1.41
CA ASP A 82 22.06 -17.77 1.14
C ASP A 82 20.76 -17.01 0.74
N VAL A 83 19.66 -17.36 1.40
CA VAL A 83 18.35 -16.72 1.23
C VAL A 83 17.88 -16.15 2.57
N THR A 84 17.48 -14.89 2.56
CA THR A 84 16.89 -14.20 3.71
C THR A 84 15.43 -13.87 3.43
N LEU A 85 14.54 -14.13 4.39
CA LEU A 85 13.13 -13.73 4.28
C LEU A 85 12.90 -12.38 4.95
N VAL A 86 12.11 -11.54 4.30
CA VAL A 86 11.51 -10.34 4.88
C VAL A 86 10.02 -10.43 4.61
N ALA A 87 9.18 -10.17 5.59
CA ALA A 87 7.74 -10.26 5.43
C ALA A 87 7.03 -8.99 5.90
N ALA A 88 5.93 -8.66 5.25
CA ALA A 88 5.00 -7.62 5.66
C ALA A 88 3.59 -8.22 5.76
N CYS A 89 2.85 -7.77 6.77
CA CYS A 89 1.44 -8.08 6.94
C CYS A 89 0.75 -6.89 7.58
N ALA A 90 -0.54 -6.75 7.33
CA ALA A 90 -1.34 -5.80 8.07
C ALA A 90 -1.92 -6.44 9.33
N PRO A 91 -2.43 -5.65 10.29
CA PRO A 91 -3.10 -6.16 11.47
C PRO A 91 -4.22 -7.16 11.11
N PRO A 92 -4.46 -8.18 11.96
CA PRO A 92 -5.56 -9.12 11.77
C PRO A 92 -6.90 -8.38 11.83
N GLY A 93 -7.86 -8.81 11.00
CA GLY A 93 -9.18 -8.18 10.90
C GLY A 93 -9.80 -8.29 9.50
N GLY A 94 -11.12 -8.38 9.44
CA GLY A 94 -11.85 -8.59 8.20
C GLY A 94 -11.45 -9.91 7.54
N ALA A 95 -10.88 -9.85 6.33
CA ALA A 95 -10.40 -11.01 5.58
C ALA A 95 -8.98 -11.48 5.96
N ARG A 96 -8.29 -10.76 6.86
CA ARG A 96 -6.91 -11.06 7.27
C ARG A 96 -6.87 -11.86 8.56
N THR A 97 -6.13 -12.96 8.55
CA THR A 97 -6.08 -13.89 9.68
C THR A 97 -4.96 -13.56 10.65
N GLU A 98 -5.05 -14.10 11.86
CA GLU A 98 -3.93 -14.08 12.79
C GLU A 98 -2.83 -15.04 12.34
N LEU A 99 -1.56 -14.63 12.50
CA LEU A 99 -0.41 -15.47 12.18
C LEU A 99 -0.10 -16.39 13.35
N SER A 100 0.32 -17.62 13.04
CA SER A 100 0.67 -18.59 14.07
C SER A 100 1.93 -18.18 14.85
N GLN A 101 1.91 -18.32 16.18
CA GLN A 101 3.08 -18.04 17.03
C GLN A 101 4.30 -18.90 16.65
N ARG A 102 4.05 -20.11 16.13
CA ARG A 102 5.08 -21.02 15.62
C ARG A 102 5.84 -20.45 14.43
N LEU A 103 5.20 -19.63 13.59
CA LEU A 103 5.86 -18.92 12.51
C LEU A 103 6.51 -17.64 13.04
N LEU A 104 5.80 -16.87 13.86
CA LEU A 104 6.26 -15.58 14.38
C LEU A 104 7.56 -15.68 15.20
N LYS A 105 7.83 -16.82 15.87
CA LYS A 105 9.09 -17.06 16.59
C LYS A 105 10.36 -16.86 15.71
N HIS A 106 10.23 -16.97 14.39
CA HIS A 106 11.34 -16.79 13.45
C HIS A 106 11.53 -15.35 12.96
N PHE A 107 10.64 -14.42 13.32
CA PHE A 107 10.66 -13.05 12.86
C PHE A 107 10.82 -12.08 14.02
N SER A 108 11.54 -10.98 13.77
CA SER A 108 11.45 -9.78 14.59
C SER A 108 10.29 -8.92 14.07
N ILE A 109 9.30 -8.66 14.90
CA ILE A 109 8.08 -7.94 14.52
C ILE A 109 8.28 -6.45 14.75
N PHE A 110 8.06 -5.65 13.71
CA PHE A 110 8.05 -4.19 13.78
C PHE A 110 6.66 -3.66 13.45
N ALA A 111 6.11 -2.78 14.29
CA ALA A 111 4.86 -2.10 14.01
C ALA A 111 5.14 -0.79 13.25
N LEU A 112 4.48 -0.60 12.10
CA LEU A 112 4.55 0.63 11.32
C LEU A 112 3.29 1.47 11.56
N PRO A 113 3.35 2.51 12.42
CA PRO A 113 2.21 3.38 12.65
C PRO A 113 1.94 4.27 11.43
N GLN A 114 0.75 4.86 11.38
CA GLN A 114 0.45 5.90 10.40
C GLN A 114 1.38 7.11 10.61
N PRO A 115 1.87 7.74 9.53
CA PRO A 115 2.73 8.91 9.66
C PRO A 115 1.96 10.10 10.25
N SER A 116 2.70 10.97 10.94
CA SER A 116 2.12 12.19 11.50
C SER A 116 1.60 13.14 10.40
N THR A 117 0.62 13.98 10.74
CA THR A 117 0.11 15.03 9.83
C THR A 117 1.24 15.90 9.28
N LYS A 118 2.22 16.26 10.11
CA LYS A 118 3.39 17.04 9.70
C LYS A 118 4.23 16.30 8.65
N SER A 119 4.46 15.01 8.87
CA SER A 119 5.19 14.16 7.91
C SER A 119 4.44 14.06 6.58
N MET A 120 3.13 13.86 6.62
CA MET A 120 2.31 13.83 5.40
C MET A 120 2.31 15.16 4.65
N GLN A 121 2.15 16.28 5.37
CA GLN A 121 2.25 17.62 4.79
C GLN A 121 3.60 17.80 4.07
N HIS A 122 4.70 17.47 4.74
CA HIS A 122 6.03 17.56 4.15
C HIS A 122 6.18 16.70 2.90
N ILE A 123 5.78 15.42 2.95
CA ILE A 123 5.87 14.50 1.81
C ILE A 123 5.14 15.05 0.58
N PHE A 124 3.88 15.48 0.75
CA PHE A 124 3.08 15.94 -0.38
C PHE A 124 3.44 17.37 -0.83
N GLN A 125 3.86 18.25 0.09
CA GLN A 125 4.36 19.59 -0.26
C GLN A 125 5.61 19.50 -1.11
N VAL A 126 6.57 18.62 -0.76
CA VAL A 126 7.78 18.42 -1.57
C VAL A 126 7.42 17.94 -2.98
N GLN A 127 6.51 16.96 -3.10
CA GLN A 127 6.09 16.44 -4.40
C GLN A 127 5.42 17.51 -5.29
N VAL A 128 4.44 18.24 -4.75
CA VAL A 128 3.76 19.31 -5.50
C VAL A 128 4.71 20.47 -5.80
N GLY A 129 5.55 20.85 -4.85
CA GLY A 129 6.55 21.92 -5.01
C GLY A 129 7.54 21.63 -6.12
N CYS A 130 8.18 20.46 -6.10
CA CYS A 130 9.13 20.05 -7.14
C CYS A 130 8.50 20.10 -8.54
N HIS A 131 7.24 19.69 -8.67
CA HIS A 131 6.54 19.73 -9.96
C HIS A 131 6.23 21.16 -10.42
N LEU A 132 5.66 21.99 -9.55
CA LEU A 132 5.31 23.37 -9.90
C LEU A 132 6.55 24.22 -10.22
N GLU A 133 7.67 23.94 -9.56
CA GLU A 133 8.96 24.59 -9.81
C GLU A 133 9.62 24.09 -11.11
N SER A 134 9.74 22.77 -11.30
CA SER A 134 10.41 22.19 -12.49
C SER A 134 9.70 22.52 -13.80
N ARG A 135 8.38 22.68 -13.79
CA ARG A 135 7.56 23.03 -14.96
C ARG A 135 7.32 24.54 -15.12
N ASN A 136 7.97 25.37 -14.28
CA ASN A 136 7.88 26.83 -14.35
C ASN A 136 6.44 27.40 -14.31
N PHE A 137 5.55 26.83 -13.49
CA PHE A 137 4.20 27.38 -13.30
C PHE A 137 4.25 28.85 -12.83
N MET A 138 3.17 29.61 -13.01
CA MET A 138 3.14 31.00 -12.57
C MET A 138 3.36 31.13 -11.05
N PRO A 139 4.06 32.18 -10.56
CA PRO A 139 4.36 32.33 -9.13
C PRO A 139 3.12 32.29 -8.22
N VAL A 140 1.98 32.78 -8.72
CA VAL A 140 0.70 32.74 -7.99
C VAL A 140 0.25 31.31 -7.71
N VAL A 141 0.46 30.38 -8.65
CA VAL A 141 0.12 28.96 -8.51
C VAL A 141 1.11 28.26 -7.58
N ARG A 142 2.40 28.57 -7.69
CA ARG A 142 3.43 28.01 -6.78
C ARG A 142 3.15 28.33 -5.32
N LYS A 143 2.70 29.56 -5.03
CA LYS A 143 2.30 30.00 -3.68
C LYS A 143 1.12 29.21 -3.11
N CYS A 144 0.30 28.56 -3.95
CA CYS A 144 -0.86 27.78 -3.51
C CYS A 144 -0.47 26.37 -3.03
N ARG A 145 0.76 25.90 -3.25
CA ARG A 145 1.24 24.56 -2.88
C ARG A 145 0.86 24.14 -1.46
N ASP A 146 1.19 24.97 -0.48
CA ASP A 146 1.04 24.62 0.93
C ASP A 146 -0.44 24.56 1.33
N LEU A 147 -1.26 25.44 0.74
CA LEU A 147 -2.71 25.48 0.94
C LEU A 147 -3.39 24.26 0.31
N LEU A 148 -3.01 23.89 -0.92
CA LEU A 148 -3.56 22.73 -1.63
C LEU A 148 -3.31 21.43 -0.86
N VAL A 149 -2.07 21.24 -0.40
CA VAL A 149 -1.72 20.04 0.37
C VAL A 149 -2.42 20.01 1.72
N THR A 150 -2.46 21.14 2.43
CA THR A 150 -3.12 21.21 3.74
C THR A 150 -4.62 20.95 3.61
N ALA A 151 -5.29 21.58 2.63
CA ALA A 151 -6.70 21.36 2.35
C ALA A 151 -6.97 19.88 2.00
N GLY A 152 -6.13 19.25 1.17
CA GLY A 152 -6.29 17.84 0.81
C GLY A 152 -6.16 16.90 1.99
N ILE A 153 -5.22 17.17 2.90
CA ILE A 153 -5.05 16.39 4.14
C ILE A 153 -6.23 16.59 5.08
N THR A 154 -6.75 17.82 5.23
CA THR A 154 -7.96 18.10 6.03
C THR A 154 -9.17 17.33 5.50
N ILE A 155 -9.42 17.40 4.19
CA ILE A 155 -10.53 16.67 3.55
C ILE A 155 -10.36 15.16 3.75
N TYR A 156 -9.14 14.63 3.53
CA TYR A 156 -8.83 13.23 3.77
C TYR A 156 -9.18 12.78 5.20
N TYR A 157 -8.78 13.54 6.22
CA TYR A 157 -9.10 13.19 7.60
C TYR A 157 -10.60 13.29 7.90
N LYS A 158 -11.31 14.29 7.38
CA LYS A 158 -12.77 14.39 7.49
C LYS A 158 -13.46 13.18 6.87
N MET A 159 -13.02 12.76 5.67
CA MET A 159 -13.54 11.57 4.99
C MET A 159 -13.30 10.30 5.82
N CYS A 160 -12.09 10.11 6.35
CA CYS A 160 -11.77 8.96 7.20
C CYS A 160 -12.63 8.90 8.48
N GLN A 161 -13.02 10.05 9.05
CA GLN A 161 -13.80 10.11 10.29
C GLN A 161 -15.31 9.97 10.06
N GLN A 162 -15.83 10.60 9.01
CA GLN A 162 -17.27 10.72 8.77
C GLN A 162 -17.81 9.60 7.87
N MET A 163 -17.00 9.11 6.92
CA MET A 163 -17.41 8.12 5.92
C MET A 163 -16.79 6.76 6.22
N LEU A 164 -17.24 6.14 7.31
CA LEU A 164 -16.75 4.83 7.75
C LEU A 164 -17.32 3.67 6.90
N PRO A 165 -16.57 2.57 6.73
CA PRO A 165 -17.07 1.38 6.06
C PRO A 165 -18.21 0.76 6.88
N THR A 166 -19.32 0.48 6.21
CA THR A 166 -20.49 -0.21 6.79
C THR A 166 -20.80 -1.48 6.00
N PRO A 167 -21.61 -2.42 6.50
CA PRO A 167 -21.99 -3.60 5.72
C PRO A 167 -22.67 -3.26 4.39
N ILE A 168 -23.38 -2.13 4.32
CA ILE A 168 -24.01 -1.60 3.10
C ILE A 168 -22.96 -0.98 2.18
N ASN A 169 -22.03 -0.20 2.75
CA ASN A 169 -20.96 0.49 2.02
C ASN A 169 -19.57 0.03 2.48
N PRO A 170 -19.16 -1.22 2.22
CA PRO A 170 -17.87 -1.74 2.68
C PRO A 170 -16.69 -1.14 1.92
N HIS A 171 -16.95 -0.54 0.76
CA HIS A 171 -15.95 0.11 -0.09
C HIS A 171 -15.55 1.53 0.37
N TYR A 172 -16.19 2.07 1.42
CA TYR A 172 -15.83 3.36 2.04
C TYR A 172 -14.56 3.20 2.89
N THR A 173 -13.47 2.84 2.23
CA THR A 173 -12.15 2.69 2.84
C THR A 173 -11.24 3.76 2.25
N PHE A 174 -10.73 4.62 3.13
CA PHE A 174 -9.86 5.73 2.77
C PHE A 174 -8.50 5.53 3.44
N ASN A 175 -7.43 5.70 2.68
CA ASN A 175 -6.06 5.61 3.18
C ASN A 175 -5.15 6.61 2.46
N MET A 176 -3.89 6.70 2.88
CA MET A 176 -2.94 7.66 2.31
C MET A 176 -2.74 7.54 0.79
N ARG A 177 -3.01 6.37 0.18
CA ARG A 177 -2.92 6.22 -1.29
C ARG A 177 -3.95 7.09 -2.00
N ASP A 178 -5.06 7.41 -1.36
CA ASP A 178 -6.07 8.30 -1.90
C ASP A 178 -5.54 9.74 -1.99
N MET A 179 -4.84 10.21 -0.96
CA MET A 179 -4.15 11.50 -1.03
C MET A 179 -3.06 11.48 -2.12
N THR A 180 -2.32 10.38 -2.25
CA THR A 180 -1.36 10.21 -3.36
C THR A 180 -2.03 10.32 -4.73
N LYS A 181 -3.23 9.75 -4.92
CA LYS A 181 -3.98 9.87 -6.19
C LYS A 181 -4.41 11.30 -6.48
N VAL A 182 -4.90 12.04 -5.48
CA VAL A 182 -5.25 13.46 -5.63
C VAL A 182 -4.02 14.25 -6.09
N VAL A 183 -2.89 14.05 -5.42
CA VAL A 183 -1.63 14.71 -5.79
C VAL A 183 -1.21 14.29 -7.20
N GLN A 184 -1.25 13.00 -7.53
CA GLN A 184 -0.94 12.52 -8.89
C GLN A 184 -1.80 13.17 -9.97
N GLY A 185 -3.09 13.41 -9.72
CA GLY A 185 -3.96 14.16 -10.63
C GLY A 185 -3.51 15.60 -10.82
N VAL A 186 -3.17 16.29 -9.72
CA VAL A 186 -2.63 17.66 -9.77
C VAL A 186 -1.29 17.71 -10.53
N LEU A 187 -0.45 16.69 -10.37
CA LEU A 187 0.85 16.58 -11.06
C LEU A 187 0.75 16.33 -12.57
N GLN A 188 -0.45 16.07 -13.12
CA GLN A 188 -0.68 15.95 -14.56
C GLN A 188 -1.04 17.29 -15.22
N ALA A 189 -1.21 18.35 -14.43
CA ALA A 189 -1.52 19.67 -14.95
C ALA A 189 -0.42 20.20 -15.86
N HIS A 190 -0.82 20.94 -16.90
CA HIS A 190 0.09 21.66 -17.77
C HIS A 190 0.14 23.14 -17.37
N GLU A 191 1.33 23.72 -17.36
CA GLU A 191 1.60 25.10 -16.94
C GLU A 191 0.83 26.15 -17.75
N SER A 192 0.56 25.87 -19.03
CA SER A 192 -0.24 26.75 -19.90
C SER A 192 -1.71 26.85 -19.50
N ASN A 193 -2.24 25.81 -18.84
CA ASN A 193 -3.66 25.72 -18.51
C ASN A 193 -3.94 26.31 -17.14
N ILE A 194 -3.05 26.05 -16.17
CA ILE A 194 -3.17 26.52 -14.79
C ILE A 194 -2.34 27.79 -14.60
N VAL A 195 -2.90 28.91 -15.05
CA VAL A 195 -2.27 30.24 -15.02
C VAL A 195 -2.69 31.09 -13.81
N SER A 196 -3.79 30.73 -13.16
CA SER A 196 -4.38 31.50 -12.07
C SER A 196 -4.59 30.63 -10.84
N ARG A 197 -4.65 31.27 -9.67
CA ARG A 197 -5.06 30.64 -8.41
C ARG A 197 -6.38 29.89 -8.54
N ASP A 198 -7.39 30.50 -9.14
CA ASP A 198 -8.74 29.91 -9.22
C ASP A 198 -8.76 28.63 -10.04
N LYS A 199 -8.07 28.61 -11.19
CA LYS A 199 -7.89 27.38 -11.98
C LYS A 199 -7.16 26.28 -11.22
N ALA A 200 -6.17 26.61 -10.37
CA ALA A 200 -5.50 25.62 -9.54
C ALA A 200 -6.44 25.04 -8.47
N ILE A 201 -7.30 25.88 -7.88
CA ILE A 201 -8.32 25.46 -6.93
C ILE A 201 -9.37 24.57 -7.61
N ILE A 202 -9.84 24.94 -8.79
CA ILE A 202 -10.82 24.16 -9.57
C ILE A 202 -10.25 22.78 -9.94
N LEU A 203 -8.99 22.73 -10.40
CA LEU A 203 -8.31 21.47 -10.68
C LEU A 203 -8.25 20.61 -9.41
N PHE A 204 -7.80 21.17 -8.30
CA PHE A 204 -7.71 20.45 -7.04
C PHE A 204 -9.08 19.93 -6.58
N ALA A 205 -10.11 20.76 -6.63
CA ALA A 205 -11.48 20.38 -6.29
C ALA A 205 -11.98 19.23 -7.19
N HIS A 206 -11.68 19.28 -8.49
CA HIS A 206 -11.97 18.19 -9.42
C HIS A 206 -11.27 16.90 -9.00
N GLU A 207 -9.96 16.92 -8.74
CA GLU A 207 -9.20 15.72 -8.37
C GLU A 207 -9.67 15.11 -7.03
N VAL A 208 -9.93 15.95 -6.03
CA VAL A 208 -10.50 15.50 -4.75
C VAL A 208 -11.87 14.86 -4.97
N THR A 209 -12.72 15.45 -5.82
CA THR A 209 -14.04 14.88 -6.16
C THR A 209 -13.90 13.52 -6.85
N ARG A 210 -13.02 13.39 -7.84
CA ARG A 210 -12.77 12.12 -8.54
C ARG A 210 -12.28 11.02 -7.62
N VAL A 211 -11.44 11.35 -6.65
CA VAL A 211 -10.90 10.35 -5.72
C VAL A 211 -11.88 9.97 -4.62
N PHE A 212 -12.56 10.93 -4.00
CA PHE A 212 -13.37 10.70 -2.80
C PHE A 212 -14.86 10.59 -3.09
N HIS A 213 -15.43 11.54 -3.84
CA HIS A 213 -16.86 11.60 -4.09
C HIS A 213 -17.37 10.45 -4.98
N ASP A 214 -16.63 10.09 -6.03
CA ASP A 214 -17.08 9.07 -6.99
C ASP A 214 -17.22 7.67 -6.35
N ARG A 215 -16.62 7.44 -5.18
CA ARG A 215 -16.80 6.23 -4.36
C ARG A 215 -18.10 6.22 -3.57
N LEU A 216 -18.75 7.36 -3.36
CA LEU A 216 -19.93 7.46 -2.50
C LEU A 216 -21.16 6.97 -3.25
N SER A 217 -21.91 6.07 -2.63
CA SER A 217 -23.11 5.47 -3.23
C SER A 217 -24.37 6.31 -2.95
N ASN A 218 -24.49 6.84 -1.73
CA ASN A 218 -25.70 7.55 -1.29
C ASN A 218 -25.68 9.04 -1.69
N LYS A 219 -26.84 9.57 -2.08
CA LYS A 219 -27.00 11.01 -2.36
C LYS A 219 -26.69 11.90 -1.15
N LYS A 220 -27.07 11.46 0.06
CA LYS A 220 -26.81 12.18 1.32
C LYS A 220 -25.30 12.29 1.58
N ASP A 221 -24.56 11.20 1.42
CA ASP A 221 -23.10 11.17 1.62
C ASP A 221 -22.40 12.09 0.60
N ARG A 222 -22.85 12.06 -0.65
CA ARG A 222 -22.35 12.97 -1.70
C ARG A 222 -22.59 14.44 -1.37
N GLN A 223 -23.77 14.79 -0.88
CA GLN A 223 -24.08 16.17 -0.44
C GLN A 223 -23.20 16.59 0.74
N MET A 224 -22.99 15.69 1.71
CA MET A 224 -22.10 15.94 2.84
C MET A 224 -20.65 16.19 2.38
N PHE A 225 -20.15 15.41 1.41
CA PHE A 225 -18.84 15.65 0.81
C PHE A 225 -18.73 17.05 0.17
N TYR A 226 -19.73 17.48 -0.60
CA TYR A 226 -19.71 18.82 -1.18
C TYR A 226 -19.72 19.92 -0.11
N GLY A 227 -20.39 19.69 1.03
CA GLY A 227 -20.29 20.55 2.20
C GLY A 227 -18.84 20.65 2.70
N PHE A 228 -18.17 19.52 2.93
CA PHE A 228 -16.77 19.51 3.38
C PHE A 228 -15.84 20.22 2.39
N LEU A 229 -16.02 19.98 1.09
CA LEU A 229 -15.22 20.60 0.04
C LEU A 229 -15.44 22.12 0.02
N SER A 230 -16.69 22.58 0.06
CA SER A 230 -17.02 24.00 0.07
C SER A 230 -16.43 24.71 1.29
N ASP A 231 -16.59 24.12 2.48
CA ASP A 231 -16.09 24.67 3.73
C ASP A 231 -14.56 24.78 3.73
N ASP A 232 -13.85 23.73 3.30
CA ASP A 232 -12.39 23.74 3.27
C ASP A 232 -11.84 24.69 2.20
N LEU A 233 -12.46 24.75 1.03
CA LEU A 233 -12.07 25.73 0.00
C LEU A 233 -12.26 27.16 0.50
N HIS A 234 -13.37 27.47 1.17
CA HIS A 234 -13.58 28.79 1.76
C HIS A 234 -12.56 29.12 2.86
N ASN A 235 -12.30 28.17 3.77
CA ASN A 235 -11.37 28.37 4.88
C ASN A 235 -9.93 28.63 4.42
N TYR A 236 -9.45 27.87 3.44
CA TYR A 236 -8.05 27.96 2.98
C TYR A 236 -7.85 28.99 1.87
N PHE A 237 -8.86 29.20 1.02
CA PHE A 237 -8.72 30.01 -0.19
C PHE A 237 -9.54 31.29 -0.23
N LYS A 238 -10.33 31.63 0.81
CA LYS A 238 -11.10 32.88 1.00
C LYS A 238 -11.75 33.44 -0.27
#